data_AF-A0A537KQ11-F1
#
_entry.id   AF-A0A537KQ11-F1
#
_cell.length_a   1.000
_cell.length_b   1.000
_cell.length_c   1.000
_cell.angle_alpha   90.00
_cell.angle_beta   90.00
_cell.angle_gamma   90.00
#
_symmetry.space_group_name_H-M   'P 1'
#
loop_
_entity.id
_entity.type
_entity.pdbx_description
1 polymer ?
#
loop_
_entity_poly.entity_id
_entity_poly.type
_entity_poly.pdbx_seq_one_letter_code
_entity_poly.pdbx_strand_id
1 'polypeptide(L)' 'MKIQFWSIGKNHEPYVKHGIEDFTRRIGKYFSVEWNIVPVPKNAGMMSEMDLKK' A
#
# COMPACT_ATOMS: atom_id res chain seq x y z
N MET A 1 -14.75 -11.06 8.91
CA MET A 1 -13.30 -10.79 9.06
C MET A 1 -12.86 -9.80 7.98
N LYS A 2 -11.92 -8.90 8.29
CA LYS A 2 -11.39 -7.87 7.39
C LYS A 2 -9.89 -8.06 7.20
N ILE A 3 -9.42 -8.01 5.96
CA ILE A 3 -8.01 -8.11 5.58
C ILE A 3 -7.54 -6.74 5.14
N GLN A 4 -6.42 -6.27 5.70
CA GLN A 4 -5.81 -5.01 5.30
C GLN A 4 -4.42 -5.24 4.70
N PHE A 5 -4.18 -4.66 3.53
CA PHE A 5 -2.88 -4.64 2.86
C PHE A 5 -2.22 -3.29 3.08
N TRP A 6 -1.10 -3.27 3.78
CA TRP A 6 -0.33 -2.05 4.05
C TRP A 6 0.97 -2.10 3.26
N SER A 7 1.22 -1.06 2.48
CA SER A 7 2.45 -0.92 1.70
C SER A 7 2.99 0.49 1.81
N ILE A 8 4.31 0.62 1.68
CA ILE A 8 5.01 1.91 1.72
C ILE A 8 5.51 2.21 0.31
N GLY A 9 5.29 3.43 -0.16
CA GLY A 9 5.84 3.89 -1.44
C GLY A 9 4.78 4.39 -2.41
N LYS A 10 5.01 4.11 -3.69
CA LYS A 10 4.14 4.55 -4.79
C LYS A 10 2.97 3.59 -4.97
N ASN A 11 2.00 4.02 -5.76
CA ASN A 11 0.88 3.17 -6.16
C ASN A 11 1.37 1.93 -6.92
N HIS A 12 0.52 0.91 -7.04
CA HIS A 12 0.85 -0.37 -7.68
C HIS A 12 1.48 -0.19 -9.07
N GLU A 13 2.66 -0.78 -9.26
CA GLU A 13 3.38 -0.74 -10.54
C GLU A 13 2.55 -1.38 -11.66
N PRO A 14 2.61 -0.87 -12.91
CA PRO A 14 1.74 -1.34 -13.99
C PRO A 14 1.81 -2.85 -14.25
N TYR A 15 3.00 -3.45 -14.13
CA TYR A 15 3.21 -4.87 -14.40
C TYR A 15 2.60 -5.80 -13.34
N VAL A 16 2.34 -5.31 -12.12
CA VAL A 16 1.66 -6.09 -11.05
C VAL A 16 0.19 -5.73 -10.89
N LYS A 17 -0.23 -4.56 -11.40
CA LYS A 17 -1.58 -4.02 -11.19
C LYS A 17 -2.68 -5.03 -11.52
N HIS A 18 -2.57 -5.70 -12.66
CA HIS A 18 -3.57 -6.69 -13.08
C HIS A 18 -3.70 -7.87 -12.10
N GLY A 19 -2.56 -8.38 -11.60
CA GLY A 19 -2.55 -9.46 -10.61
C GLY A 19 -3.15 -9.02 -9.29
N ILE A 20 -2.88 -7.79 -8.85
CA ILE A 20 -3.44 -7.21 -7.62
C ILE A 20 -4.96 -7.06 -7.72
N GLU A 21 -5.46 -6.56 -8.84
CA GLU A 21 -6.90 -6.40 -9.09
C GLU A 21 -7.61 -7.76 -9.10
N ASP A 22 -7.07 -8.74 -9.82
CA ASP A 22 -7.69 -10.07 -9.91
C ASP A 22 -7.67 -10.79 -8.56
N PHE A 23 -6.55 -10.75 -7.85
CA PHE A 23 -6.43 -11.31 -6.50
C PHE A 23 -7.43 -10.66 -5.54
N THR A 24 -7.42 -9.32 -5.45
CA THR A 24 -8.30 -8.54 -4.56
C THR A 24 -9.77 -8.84 -4.83
N ARG A 25 -10.16 -8.94 -6.11
CA ARG A 25 -11.52 -9.31 -6.52
C ARG A 25 -11.92 -10.71 -6.05
N ARG A 26 -11.00 -11.69 -6.15
CA ARG A 26 -11.26 -13.07 -5.73
C ARG A 26 -11.43 -13.18 -4.22
N ILE A 27 -10.53 -12.59 -3.44
CA ILE A 27 -10.59 -12.65 -1.97
C ILE A 27 -11.70 -11.77 -1.39
N GLY A 28 -12.08 -10.70 -2.09
CA GLY A 28 -13.19 -9.81 -1.71
C GLY A 28 -14.55 -10.51 -1.63
N LYS A 29 -14.70 -11.69 -2.25
CA LYS A 29 -15.90 -12.53 -2.11
C LYS A 29 -16.05 -13.17 -0.72
N TYR A 30 -14.96 -13.26 0.03
CA TYR A 30 -14.90 -13.99 1.30
C TYR A 30 -14.62 -13.06 2.49
N PHE A 31 -13.90 -11.97 2.26
CA PHE A 31 -13.48 -11.02 3.30
C PHE A 31 -13.63 -9.59 2.80
N SER A 32 -13.90 -8.65 3.71
CA SER A 32 -13.72 -7.23 3.37
C SER A 32 -12.24 -6.95 3.21
N VAL A 33 -11.86 -6.30 2.11
CA VAL A 33 -10.47 -5.99 1.77
C VAL A 33 -10.27 -4.49 1.71
N GLU A 34 -9.15 -4.02 2.26
CA GLU A 34 -8.74 -2.62 2.19
C GLU A 34 -7.24 -2.53 1.89
N TRP A 35 -6.88 -1.61 1.00
CA TRP A 35 -5.50 -1.29 0.65
C TRP A 35 -5.12 0.07 1.21
N ASN A 36 -4.02 0.12 1.94
CA ASN A 36 -3.44 1.32 2.51
C ASN A 36 -2.01 1.49 1.97
N ILE A 37 -1.85 2.45 1.07
CA ILE A 37 -0.54 2.80 0.49
C ILE A 37 -0.06 4.07 1.19
N VAL A 38 0.92 3.90 2.07
CA VAL A 38 1.54 5.00 2.80
C VAL A 38 2.60 5.65 1.90
N PRO A 39 2.43 6.91 1.48
CA PRO A 39 3.38 7.57 0.62
C PRO A 39 4.70 7.80 1.37
N VAL A 40 5.82 7.64 0.67
CA VAL A 40 7.13 8.04 1.22
C VAL A 40 7.26 9.57 1.22
N PRO A 41 7.89 10.16 2.25
CA PRO A 41 8.23 11.58 2.22
C PRO A 41 9.12 11.88 1.01
N LYS A 42 8.75 12.88 0.20
CA LYS A 42 9.48 13.23 -1.04
C LYS A 42 10.97 13.55 -0.78
N ASN A 43 11.30 14.00 0.42
CA ASN A 43 12.65 14.41 0.82
C ASN A 43 13.18 13.59 2.01
N ALA A 44 12.87 12.29 2.08
CA ALA A 44 13.28 11.44 3.21
C ALA A 44 14.80 11.47 3.51
N GLY A 45 15.65 11.67 2.48
CA GLY A 45 17.10 11.81 2.66
C GLY A 45 17.59 13.14 3.22
N MET A 46 16.73 14.17 3.30
CA MET A 46 17.05 15.51 3.84
C MET A 46 16.32 15.80 5.16
N MET A 47 15.50 14.86 5.65
CA MET A 47 14.74 15.02 6.89
C MET A 47 15.56 14.54 8.09
N SER A 48 15.44 15.23 9.23
CA SER A 48 16.06 14.78 10.48
C SER A 48 15.37 13.51 10.99
N GLU A 49 16.05 12.71 11.82
CA GLU A 49 15.45 11.48 12.39
C GLU A 49 14.14 11.73 13.14
N MET A 50 13.95 12.93 13.70
CA MET A 50 12.73 13.32 14.40
C MET A 50 11.56 13.53 13.44
N ASP A 51 11.82 13.99 12.23
CA ASP A 51 10.80 14.24 11.21
C ASP A 51 10.41 12.97 10.44
N LEU A 52 11.29 11.96 10.41
CA LEU A 52 11.04 10.65 9.81
C LEU A 52 10.17 9.72 10.69
N LYS A 53 10.13 9.95 12.01
CA LYS A 53 9.43 9.10 12.99
C LYS A 53 8.00 9.56 13.31
N LYS A 54 7.47 10.57 12.60
CA LYS A 54 6.19 11.22 12.91
C LYS A 54 5.04 10.73 12.02
#